data_AF-A0A842NJ95-F1
#
_entry.id   AF-A0A842NJ95-F1
#
_cell.length_a   1.000
_cell.length_b   1.000
_cell.length_c   1.000
_cell.angle_alpha   90.00
_cell.angle_beta   90.00
_cell.angle_gamma   90.00
#
_symmetry.space_group_name_H-M   'P 1'
#
loop_
_entity.id
_entity.type
_entity.pdbx_description
1 polymer ?
#
loop_
_entity_poly.entity_id
_entity_poly.type
_entity_poly.pdbx_seq_one_letter_code
_entity_poly.pdbx_strand_id
1 'polypeptide(L)'
;MDESLVKIAVGLALENAIYNEQEIQDLTSLFSAPDHEKVLKLHDRLISSEDHQERETAVFLQLGLDIGPLHGDPLGLAEEMREMEHLLYAYLNKYGRAQKALNDWLNYVANASQSIIDGYWTDAKILLSLAVQTSQDPTVEALKTNPELKYRVETLQGATASYFQELKGYPLKLKISDESAEAILMIQEPLLEMLQSPNIVEDKSEDEFSIKVVRGSHTAVKYLMEKRESEAKREILNVERLLERWLENMGDDVNRPQLEGYYENVKMVSSTLP
;
A
#
# COMPACT_ATOMS: atom_id res chain seq x y z
N MET A 1 0.52 5.83 -22.37
CA MET A 1 0.38 5.92 -20.90
C MET A 1 1.54 6.76 -20.40
N ASP A 2 1.33 7.61 -19.41
CA ASP A 2 2.34 8.56 -18.93
C ASP A 2 3.42 7.84 -18.11
N GLU A 3 4.68 7.95 -18.52
CA GLU A 3 5.83 7.34 -17.85
C GLU A 3 5.98 7.82 -16.40
N SER A 4 5.58 9.06 -16.11
CA SER A 4 5.62 9.65 -14.77
C SER A 4 4.69 8.89 -13.81
N LEU A 5 3.48 8.55 -14.27
CA LEU A 5 2.51 7.78 -13.46
C LEU A 5 2.99 6.37 -13.18
N VAL A 6 3.65 5.73 -14.16
CA VAL A 6 4.26 4.41 -13.98
C VAL A 6 5.35 4.49 -12.94
N LYS A 7 6.24 5.49 -13.06
CA LYS A 7 7.34 5.69 -12.11
C LYS A 7 6.82 5.90 -10.69
N ILE A 8 5.79 6.72 -10.53
CA ILE A 8 5.14 6.95 -9.23
C ILE A 8 4.58 5.65 -8.65
N ALA A 9 3.85 4.87 -9.44
CA ALA A 9 3.27 3.60 -9.00
C ALA A 9 4.35 2.58 -8.61
N VAL A 10 5.43 2.48 -9.39
CA VAL A 10 6.59 1.64 -9.06
C VAL A 10 7.27 2.12 -7.79
N GLY A 11 7.39 3.44 -7.60
CA GLY A 11 7.95 4.02 -6.39
C GLY A 11 7.12 3.71 -5.14
N LEU A 12 5.78 3.78 -5.22
CA LEU A 12 4.87 3.41 -4.13
C LEU A 12 4.99 1.92 -3.80
N ALA A 13 5.08 1.07 -4.83
CA ALA A 13 5.29 -0.36 -4.66
C ALA A 13 6.65 -0.68 -4.02
N LEU A 14 7.71 0.03 -4.41
CA LEU A 14 9.05 -0.12 -3.85
C LEU A 14 9.11 0.34 -2.39
N GLU A 15 8.48 1.47 -2.06
CA GLU A 15 8.35 1.95 -0.68
C GLU A 15 7.64 0.90 0.19
N ASN A 16 6.52 0.34 -0.30
CA ASN A 16 5.80 -0.73 0.37
C ASN A 16 6.67 -1.99 0.59
N ALA A 17 7.42 -2.41 -0.43
CA ALA A 17 8.30 -3.56 -0.33
C ALA A 17 9.41 -3.33 0.71
N ILE A 18 10.03 -2.14 0.73
CA ILE A 18 11.06 -1.79 1.72
C ILE A 18 10.49 -1.84 3.14
N TYR A 19 9.31 -1.26 3.36
CA TYR A 19 8.66 -1.25 4.68
C TYR A 19 8.30 -2.64 5.20
N ASN A 20 8.00 -3.57 4.29
CA ASN A 20 7.69 -4.95 4.61
C ASN A 20 8.93 -5.86 4.57
N GLU A 21 10.14 -5.31 4.44
CA GLU A 21 11.41 -6.06 4.35
C GLU A 21 11.41 -7.09 3.20
N GLN A 22 10.72 -6.78 2.10
CA GLN A 22 10.61 -7.63 0.93
C GLN A 22 11.64 -7.27 -0.14
N GLU A 23 12.49 -8.23 -0.50
CA GLU A 23 13.43 -8.10 -1.62
C GLU A 23 12.75 -8.48 -2.95
N ILE A 24 12.12 -7.50 -3.60
CA ILE A 24 11.58 -7.66 -4.95
C ILE A 24 12.57 -7.05 -5.95
N GLN A 25 13.51 -7.88 -6.42
CA GLN A 25 14.66 -7.48 -7.25
C GLN A 25 14.29 -6.59 -8.45
N ASP A 26 13.13 -6.81 -9.05
CA ASP A 26 12.69 -6.07 -10.23
C ASP A 26 12.31 -4.60 -9.93
N LEU A 27 11.82 -4.28 -8.73
CA LEU A 27 11.25 -2.96 -8.42
C LEU A 27 12.26 -1.81 -8.51
N THR A 28 13.47 -1.98 -7.97
CA THR A 28 14.52 -0.96 -8.06
C THR A 28 14.91 -0.69 -9.51
N SER A 29 15.00 -1.74 -10.33
CA SER A 29 15.33 -1.59 -11.75
C SER A 29 14.22 -0.88 -12.53
N LEU A 30 12.96 -1.18 -12.20
CA LEU A 30 11.79 -0.56 -12.81
C LEU A 30 11.60 0.88 -12.37
N PHE A 31 12.00 1.24 -11.15
CA PHE A 31 11.95 2.63 -10.70
C PHE A 31 12.93 3.49 -11.49
N SER A 32 14.16 3.01 -11.69
CA SER A 32 15.19 3.70 -12.46
C SER A 32 14.89 3.75 -13.96
N ALA A 33 14.27 2.71 -14.51
CA ALA A 33 13.89 2.62 -15.92
C ALA A 33 12.48 2.01 -16.07
N PRO A 34 11.42 2.83 -15.95
CA PRO A 34 10.03 2.38 -16.05
C PRO A 34 9.76 1.67 -17.39
N ASP A 35 9.22 0.46 -17.32
CA ASP A 35 8.84 -0.35 -18.48
C ASP A 35 7.47 -0.96 -18.21
N HIS A 36 6.47 -0.54 -18.99
CA HIS A 36 5.09 -0.95 -18.78
C HIS A 36 4.88 -2.46 -18.88
N GLU A 37 5.54 -3.13 -19.83
CA GLU A 37 5.38 -4.58 -20.03
C GLU A 37 5.96 -5.35 -18.84
N LYS A 38 7.11 -4.91 -18.33
CA LYS A 38 7.72 -5.51 -17.14
C LYS A 38 6.91 -5.22 -15.88
N VAL A 39 6.36 -4.01 -15.72
CA VAL A 39 5.46 -3.68 -14.61
C VAL A 39 4.22 -4.56 -14.63
N LEU A 40 3.60 -4.77 -15.80
CA LEU A 40 2.45 -5.66 -15.94
C LEU A 40 2.79 -7.11 -15.57
N LYS A 41 3.90 -7.63 -16.07
CA LYS A 41 4.38 -8.99 -15.72
C LYS A 41 4.64 -9.14 -14.23
N LEU A 42 5.25 -8.12 -13.60
CA LEU A 42 5.51 -8.13 -12.17
C LEU A 42 4.20 -8.07 -11.37
N HIS A 43 3.28 -7.19 -11.74
CA HIS A 43 1.94 -7.11 -11.17
C HIS A 43 1.23 -8.46 -11.20
N ASP A 44 1.14 -9.10 -12.37
CA ASP A 44 0.38 -10.35 -12.54
C ASP A 44 0.94 -11.50 -11.70
N ARG A 45 2.28 -11.54 -11.56
CA ARG A 45 2.98 -12.48 -10.67
C ARG A 45 2.61 -12.21 -9.21
N LEU A 46 2.78 -10.97 -8.74
CA LEU A 46 2.63 -10.60 -7.33
C LEU A 46 1.16 -10.64 -6.86
N ILE A 47 0.21 -10.19 -7.68
CA ILE A 47 -1.23 -10.18 -7.32
C ILE A 47 -1.80 -11.60 -7.16
N SER A 48 -1.13 -12.59 -7.74
CA SER A 48 -1.50 -14.01 -7.68
C SER A 48 -0.77 -14.78 -6.57
N SER A 49 0.10 -14.11 -5.80
CA SER A 49 0.84 -14.72 -4.69
C SER A 49 -0.08 -15.15 -3.55
N GLU A 50 0.37 -16.13 -2.76
CA GLU A 50 -0.25 -16.51 -1.48
C GLU A 50 0.11 -15.52 -0.35
N ASP A 51 1.19 -14.76 -0.50
CA ASP A 51 1.60 -13.73 0.46
C ASP A 51 0.84 -12.42 0.24
N HIS A 52 0.16 -11.92 1.28
CA HIS A 52 -0.51 -10.61 1.23
C HIS A 52 0.45 -9.47 0.91
N GLN A 53 1.67 -9.46 1.46
CA GLN A 53 2.59 -8.33 1.28
C GLN A 53 3.00 -8.19 -0.19
N GLU A 54 3.20 -9.33 -0.88
CA GLU A 54 3.39 -9.33 -2.34
C GLU A 54 2.13 -8.83 -3.08
N ARG A 55 0.94 -9.27 -2.68
CA ARG A 55 -0.32 -8.79 -3.30
C ARG A 55 -0.54 -7.29 -3.09
N GLU A 56 -0.21 -6.75 -1.92
CA GLU A 56 -0.29 -5.33 -1.62
C GLU A 56 0.67 -4.52 -2.50
N THR A 57 1.91 -5.00 -2.66
CA THR A 57 2.85 -4.42 -3.62
C THR A 57 2.27 -4.41 -5.04
N ALA A 58 1.59 -5.48 -5.45
CA ALA A 58 0.91 -5.52 -6.74
C ALA A 58 -0.23 -4.49 -6.85
N VAL A 59 -1.02 -4.27 -5.78
CA VAL A 59 -2.06 -3.25 -5.76
C VAL A 59 -1.47 -1.85 -6.02
N PHE A 60 -0.29 -1.55 -5.46
CA PHE A 60 0.40 -0.29 -5.77
C PHE A 60 0.90 -0.22 -7.22
N LEU A 61 1.46 -1.31 -7.77
CA LEU A 61 1.84 -1.34 -9.19
C LEU A 61 0.66 -1.10 -10.12
N GLN A 62 -0.52 -1.59 -9.75
CA GLN A 62 -1.74 -1.43 -10.54
C GLN A 62 -2.12 0.04 -10.78
N LEU A 63 -1.75 0.96 -9.88
CA LEU A 63 -1.99 2.40 -10.02
C LEU A 63 -1.42 3.00 -11.31
N GLY A 64 -0.33 2.41 -11.81
CA GLY A 64 0.37 2.80 -13.03
C GLY A 64 0.01 1.94 -14.24
N LEU A 65 -0.98 1.04 -14.13
CA LEU A 65 -1.42 0.16 -15.21
C LEU A 65 -2.82 0.57 -15.69
N ASP A 66 -3.06 0.47 -17.00
CA ASP A 66 -4.39 0.67 -17.58
C ASP A 66 -5.17 -0.66 -17.60
N ILE A 67 -5.67 -1.07 -16.43
CA ILE A 67 -6.43 -2.32 -16.29
C ILE A 67 -7.89 -2.10 -16.68
N GLY A 68 -8.12 -1.84 -17.98
CA GLY A 68 -9.42 -1.92 -18.65
C GLY A 68 -10.59 -1.14 -18.01
N PRO A 69 -11.81 -1.30 -18.56
CA PRO A 69 -13.01 -0.78 -17.92
C PRO A 69 -13.40 -1.64 -16.71
N LEU A 70 -14.18 -1.05 -15.80
CA LEU A 70 -14.79 -1.79 -14.70
C LEU A 70 -15.66 -2.92 -15.26
N HIS A 71 -15.35 -4.15 -14.84
CA HIS A 71 -16.14 -5.34 -15.12
C HIS A 71 -16.77 -5.82 -13.82
N GLY A 72 -18.10 -5.73 -13.69
CA GLY A 72 -18.83 -6.18 -12.50
C GLY A 72 -19.71 -5.10 -11.88
N ASP A 73 -20.38 -5.46 -10.80
CA ASP A 73 -21.20 -4.57 -9.98
C ASP A 73 -20.56 -4.43 -8.59
N PRO A 74 -19.79 -3.35 -8.35
CA PRO A 74 -19.13 -3.17 -7.07
C PRO A 74 -20.10 -3.05 -5.90
N LEU A 75 -21.30 -2.49 -6.11
CA LEU A 75 -22.29 -2.39 -5.05
C LEU A 75 -22.87 -3.76 -4.72
N GLY A 76 -23.14 -4.58 -5.75
CA GLY A 76 -23.50 -5.99 -5.58
C GLY A 76 -22.43 -6.78 -4.80
N LEU A 77 -21.16 -6.65 -5.17
CA LEU A 77 -20.05 -7.28 -4.44
C LEU A 77 -19.99 -6.80 -2.97
N ALA A 78 -20.16 -5.50 -2.73
CA ALA A 78 -20.18 -4.95 -1.38
C ALA A 78 -21.36 -5.49 -0.54
N GLU A 79 -22.52 -5.72 -1.15
CA GLU A 79 -23.68 -6.37 -0.52
C GLU A 79 -23.39 -7.83 -0.16
N GLU A 80 -22.83 -8.62 -1.08
CA GLU A 80 -22.42 -10.01 -0.81
C GLU A 80 -21.39 -10.12 0.34
N MET A 81 -20.48 -9.14 0.43
CA MET A 81 -19.51 -9.05 1.53
C MET A 81 -20.18 -8.72 2.87
N ARG A 82 -21.22 -7.89 2.90
CA ARG A 82 -22.02 -7.61 4.12
C ARG A 82 -22.80 -8.83 4.58
N GLU A 83 -23.32 -9.63 3.66
CA GLU A 83 -23.92 -10.92 4.00
C GLU A 83 -22.88 -11.85 4.64
N MET A 84 -21.68 -11.89 4.08
CA MET A 84 -20.57 -12.66 4.64
C MET A 84 -20.16 -12.19 6.04
N GLU A 85 -20.08 -10.87 6.28
CA GLU A 85 -19.85 -10.30 7.62
C GLU A 85 -20.86 -10.85 8.63
N HIS A 86 -22.15 -10.84 8.28
CA HIS A 86 -23.20 -11.38 9.15
C HIS A 86 -22.99 -12.86 9.45
N LEU A 87 -22.61 -13.67 8.45
CA LEU A 87 -22.33 -15.09 8.62
C LEU A 87 -21.12 -15.34 9.54
N LEU A 88 -20.02 -14.59 9.34
CA LEU A 88 -18.83 -14.68 10.19
C LEU A 88 -19.17 -14.33 11.65
N TYR A 89 -19.94 -13.25 11.87
CA TYR A 89 -20.36 -12.82 13.19
C TYR A 89 -21.25 -13.87 13.87
N ALA A 90 -22.31 -14.30 13.18
CA ALA A 90 -23.34 -15.17 13.72
C ALA A 90 -22.83 -16.58 14.00
N TYR A 91 -21.95 -17.10 13.13
CA TYR A 91 -21.60 -18.51 13.12
C TYR A 91 -20.19 -18.83 13.59
N LEU A 92 -19.27 -17.88 13.68
CA LEU A 92 -17.87 -18.19 13.99
C LEU A 92 -17.29 -17.37 15.16
N ASN A 93 -17.84 -16.21 15.52
CA ASN A 93 -17.24 -15.34 16.55
C ASN A 93 -17.29 -15.86 18.02
N LYS A 94 -17.60 -17.15 18.23
CA LYS A 94 -17.70 -17.79 19.56
C LYS A 94 -16.69 -18.93 19.79
N TYR A 95 -15.79 -19.21 18.84
CA TYR A 95 -14.96 -20.41 18.88
C TYR A 95 -13.52 -20.17 19.35
N GLY A 96 -13.34 -20.15 20.67
CA GLY A 96 -12.08 -20.47 21.33
C GLY A 96 -10.85 -19.73 20.80
N ARG A 97 -9.76 -20.47 20.54
CA ARG A 97 -8.46 -19.91 20.13
C ARG A 97 -8.47 -19.20 18.76
N ALA A 98 -9.46 -19.50 17.92
CA ALA A 98 -9.60 -18.89 16.60
C ALA A 98 -10.30 -17.52 16.64
N GLN A 99 -10.84 -17.12 17.80
CA GLN A 99 -11.63 -15.90 17.93
C GLN A 99 -10.93 -14.65 17.40
N LYS A 100 -9.63 -14.50 17.65
CA LYS A 100 -8.87 -13.35 17.13
C LYS A 100 -8.86 -13.34 15.60
N ALA A 101 -8.38 -14.41 14.98
CA ALA A 101 -8.30 -14.52 13.52
C ALA A 101 -9.67 -14.40 12.84
N LEU A 102 -10.73 -14.94 13.45
CA LEU A 102 -12.09 -14.78 12.94
C LEU A 102 -12.62 -13.35 13.03
N ASN A 103 -12.28 -12.62 14.09
CA ASN A 103 -12.61 -11.19 14.19
C ASN A 103 -11.82 -10.37 13.19
N ASP A 104 -10.52 -10.65 13.03
CA ASP A 104 -9.68 -9.98 12.05
C ASP A 104 -10.22 -10.21 10.62
N TRP A 105 -10.56 -11.45 10.27
CA TRP A 105 -11.18 -11.79 8.98
C TRP A 105 -12.50 -11.03 8.76
N LEU A 106 -13.40 -11.03 9.77
CA LEU A 106 -14.65 -10.26 9.73
C LEU A 106 -14.39 -8.78 9.50
N ASN A 107 -13.49 -8.18 10.27
CA ASN A 107 -13.18 -6.76 10.19
C ASN A 107 -12.63 -6.40 8.81
N TYR A 108 -11.76 -7.23 8.24
CA TYR A 108 -11.22 -7.00 6.90
C TYR A 108 -12.30 -7.08 5.81
N VAL A 109 -13.21 -8.06 5.87
CA VAL A 109 -14.34 -8.14 4.93
C VAL A 109 -15.26 -6.94 5.05
N ALA A 110 -15.65 -6.57 6.28
CA ALA A 110 -16.55 -5.44 6.54
C ALA A 110 -15.94 -4.11 6.07
N ASN A 111 -14.66 -3.87 6.41
CA ASN A 111 -13.97 -2.64 6.02
C ASN A 111 -13.71 -2.59 4.50
N ALA A 112 -13.44 -3.73 3.86
CA ALA A 112 -13.30 -3.78 2.41
C ALA A 112 -14.63 -3.45 1.70
N SER A 113 -15.76 -3.98 2.19
CA SER A 113 -17.10 -3.65 1.69
C SER A 113 -17.38 -2.14 1.82
N GLN A 114 -17.12 -1.56 2.99
CA GLN A 114 -17.30 -0.14 3.21
C GLN A 114 -16.38 0.71 2.31
N SER A 115 -15.13 0.29 2.11
CA SER A 115 -14.18 0.95 1.22
C SER A 115 -14.64 0.94 -0.24
N ILE A 116 -15.28 -0.15 -0.70
CA ILE A 116 -15.89 -0.20 -2.04
C ILE A 116 -17.00 0.86 -2.17
N ILE A 117 -17.88 0.94 -1.17
CA ILE A 117 -19.01 1.90 -1.15
C ILE A 117 -18.50 3.34 -1.17
N ASP A 118 -17.44 3.62 -0.42
CA ASP A 118 -16.84 4.95 -0.32
C ASP A 118 -15.92 5.28 -1.51
N GLY A 119 -15.64 4.31 -2.39
CA GLY A 119 -14.79 4.47 -3.57
C GLY A 119 -13.28 4.39 -3.29
N TYR A 120 -12.87 3.90 -2.13
CA TYR A 120 -11.48 3.69 -1.73
C TYR A 120 -10.95 2.34 -2.22
N TRP A 121 -10.74 2.23 -3.54
CA TRP A 121 -10.38 0.97 -4.20
C TRP A 121 -9.06 0.34 -3.75
N THR A 122 -8.05 1.15 -3.45
CA THR A 122 -6.76 0.65 -2.93
C THR A 122 -6.96 -0.03 -1.59
N ASP A 123 -7.64 0.65 -0.66
CA ASP A 123 -7.91 0.14 0.68
C ASP A 123 -8.77 -1.13 0.62
N ALA A 124 -9.81 -1.14 -0.23
CA ALA A 124 -10.64 -2.31 -0.46
C ALA A 124 -9.83 -3.54 -0.88
N LYS A 125 -8.89 -3.38 -1.82
CA LYS A 125 -8.04 -4.47 -2.33
C LYS A 125 -7.08 -4.98 -1.27
N ILE A 126 -6.44 -4.08 -0.53
CA ILE A 126 -5.50 -4.42 0.56
C ILE A 126 -6.24 -5.19 1.67
N LEU A 127 -7.36 -4.65 2.14
CA LEU A 127 -8.18 -5.27 3.18
C LEU A 127 -8.71 -6.65 2.75
N LEU A 128 -9.16 -6.80 1.51
CA LEU A 128 -9.65 -8.09 1.04
C LEU A 128 -8.51 -9.10 0.83
N SER A 129 -7.32 -8.64 0.46
CA SER A 129 -6.11 -9.48 0.45
C SER A 129 -5.73 -9.97 1.85
N LEU A 130 -5.85 -9.12 2.88
CA LEU A 130 -5.68 -9.50 4.29
C LEU A 130 -6.74 -10.52 4.73
N ALA A 131 -7.99 -10.32 4.32
CA ALA A 131 -9.08 -11.24 4.59
C ALA A 131 -8.78 -12.64 4.03
N VAL A 132 -8.28 -12.74 2.79
CA VAL A 132 -7.86 -14.02 2.19
C VAL A 132 -6.80 -14.70 3.06
N GLN A 133 -5.72 -14.01 3.42
CA GLN A 133 -4.66 -14.59 4.24
C GLN A 133 -5.13 -14.99 5.64
N THR A 134 -5.89 -14.11 6.31
CA THR A 134 -6.36 -14.33 7.68
C THR A 134 -7.39 -15.45 7.73
N SER A 135 -8.19 -15.63 6.66
CA SER A 135 -9.11 -16.76 6.56
C SER A 135 -8.38 -18.11 6.60
N GLN A 136 -7.10 -18.16 6.20
CA GLN A 136 -6.25 -19.36 6.18
C GLN A 136 -5.36 -19.49 7.43
N ASP A 137 -5.56 -18.64 8.45
CA ASP A 137 -4.79 -18.71 9.69
C ASP A 137 -4.87 -20.14 10.31
N PRO A 138 -3.76 -20.69 10.84
CA PRO A 138 -3.73 -22.04 11.39
C PRO A 138 -4.82 -22.31 12.44
N THR A 139 -5.23 -21.31 13.21
CA THR A 139 -6.30 -21.44 14.20
C THR A 139 -7.68 -21.54 13.56
N VAL A 140 -7.91 -20.87 12.42
CA VAL A 140 -9.13 -20.99 11.61
C VAL A 140 -9.16 -22.35 10.90
N GLU A 141 -8.04 -22.76 10.31
CA GLU A 141 -7.89 -24.08 9.69
C GLU A 141 -8.18 -25.22 10.66
N ALA A 142 -7.75 -25.09 11.92
CA ALA A 142 -8.03 -26.08 12.96
C ALA A 142 -9.53 -26.28 13.22
N LEU A 143 -10.40 -25.29 12.94
CA LEU A 143 -11.85 -25.44 13.09
C LEU A 143 -12.43 -26.48 12.12
N LYS A 144 -11.79 -26.71 10.97
CA LYS A 144 -12.21 -27.71 9.97
C LYS A 144 -12.11 -29.15 10.46
N THR A 145 -11.44 -29.38 11.60
CA THR A 145 -11.44 -30.69 12.27
C THR A 145 -12.82 -31.06 12.83
N ASN A 146 -13.67 -30.08 13.12
CA ASN A 146 -15.07 -30.30 13.45
C ASN A 146 -15.90 -30.38 12.16
N PRO A 147 -16.55 -31.52 11.84
CA PRO A 147 -17.35 -31.68 10.62
C PRO A 147 -18.47 -30.63 10.45
N GLU A 148 -19.06 -30.14 11.55
CA GLU A 148 -20.12 -29.13 11.50
C GLU A 148 -19.59 -27.75 11.08
N LEU A 149 -18.34 -27.45 11.41
CA LEU A 149 -17.68 -26.18 11.07
C LEU A 149 -16.95 -26.23 9.74
N LYS A 150 -16.45 -27.41 9.36
CA LYS A 150 -15.68 -27.62 8.13
C LYS A 150 -16.36 -27.00 6.90
N TYR A 151 -17.60 -27.40 6.63
CA TYR A 151 -18.35 -26.91 5.48
C TYR A 151 -18.51 -25.39 5.50
N ARG A 152 -18.76 -24.79 6.68
CA ARG A 152 -18.96 -23.35 6.82
C ARG A 152 -17.67 -22.58 6.57
N VAL A 153 -16.56 -23.03 7.17
CA VAL A 153 -15.25 -22.39 7.00
C VAL A 153 -14.81 -22.47 5.54
N GLU A 154 -14.91 -23.65 4.91
CA GLU A 154 -14.54 -23.83 3.51
C GLU A 154 -15.40 -22.97 2.56
N THR A 155 -16.72 -22.86 2.83
CA THR A 155 -17.62 -22.01 2.05
C THR A 155 -17.23 -20.53 2.16
N LEU A 156 -16.99 -20.04 3.38
CA LEU A 156 -16.65 -18.63 3.62
C LEU A 156 -15.26 -18.29 3.06
N GLN A 157 -14.28 -19.18 3.19
CA GLN A 157 -12.96 -19.02 2.56
C GLN A 157 -13.09 -18.96 1.03
N GLY A 158 -13.88 -19.85 0.44
CA GLY A 158 -14.16 -19.85 -0.99
C GLY A 158 -14.80 -18.54 -1.47
N ALA A 159 -15.77 -18.02 -0.72
CA ALA A 159 -16.39 -16.73 -0.99
C ALA A 159 -15.37 -15.58 -0.90
N THR A 160 -14.57 -15.52 0.17
CA THR A 160 -13.54 -14.48 0.34
C THR A 160 -12.53 -14.48 -0.81
N ALA A 161 -12.07 -15.68 -1.21
CA ALA A 161 -11.17 -15.82 -2.35
C ALA A 161 -11.84 -15.33 -3.65
N SER A 162 -13.11 -15.70 -3.89
CA SER A 162 -13.88 -15.25 -5.05
C SER A 162 -14.03 -13.73 -5.09
N TYR A 163 -14.38 -13.11 -3.97
CA TYR A 163 -14.47 -11.66 -3.85
C TYR A 163 -13.15 -10.98 -4.21
N PHE A 164 -12.02 -11.52 -3.73
CA PHE A 164 -10.70 -10.99 -4.07
C PHE A 164 -10.37 -11.16 -5.56
N GLN A 165 -10.72 -12.30 -6.17
CA GLN A 165 -10.52 -12.54 -7.60
C GLN A 165 -11.30 -11.55 -8.47
N GLU A 166 -12.51 -11.19 -8.06
CA GLU A 166 -13.29 -10.15 -8.73
C GLU A 166 -12.69 -8.76 -8.49
N LEU A 167 -12.45 -8.39 -7.23
CA LEU A 167 -12.01 -7.06 -6.85
C LEU A 167 -10.65 -6.68 -7.46
N LYS A 168 -9.70 -7.62 -7.58
CA LYS A 168 -8.39 -7.33 -8.20
C LYS A 168 -8.54 -6.89 -9.68
N GLY A 169 -9.60 -7.34 -10.35
CA GLY A 169 -9.93 -6.98 -11.72
C GLY A 169 -10.54 -5.58 -11.87
N TYR A 170 -10.95 -4.94 -10.77
CA TYR A 170 -11.51 -3.58 -10.85
C TYR A 170 -10.41 -2.56 -11.16
N PRO A 171 -10.66 -1.58 -12.04
CA PRO A 171 -9.65 -0.62 -12.46
C PRO A 171 -9.24 0.26 -11.28
N LEU A 172 -7.94 0.47 -11.16
CA LEU A 172 -7.32 1.41 -10.23
C LEU A 172 -6.44 2.34 -11.05
N LYS A 173 -6.71 3.64 -11.02
CA LYS A 173 -5.97 4.62 -11.83
C LYS A 173 -5.67 5.86 -11.03
N LEU A 174 -4.40 6.26 -11.05
CA LEU A 174 -3.99 7.58 -10.55
C LEU A 174 -4.65 8.68 -11.39
N LYS A 175 -5.35 9.59 -10.71
CA LYS A 175 -5.95 10.78 -11.33
C LYS A 175 -5.26 12.03 -10.78
N ILE A 176 -3.96 12.14 -11.04
CA ILE A 176 -3.12 13.26 -10.62
C ILE A 176 -2.85 14.21 -11.80
N SER A 177 -2.63 15.50 -11.51
CA SER A 177 -2.20 16.47 -12.53
C SER A 177 -0.71 16.33 -12.79
N ASP A 178 -0.23 16.87 -13.93
CA ASP A 178 1.19 16.84 -14.27
C ASP A 178 2.03 17.57 -13.21
N GLU A 179 1.55 18.69 -12.68
CA GLU A 179 2.23 19.43 -11.61
C GLU A 179 2.31 18.61 -10.31
N SER A 180 1.24 17.87 -9.98
CA SER A 180 1.23 16.98 -8.82
C SER A 180 2.16 15.78 -9.02
N ALA A 181 2.22 15.24 -10.24
CA ALA A 181 3.10 14.13 -10.57
C ALA A 181 4.59 14.53 -10.44
N GLU A 182 4.96 15.71 -10.94
CA GLU A 182 6.31 16.26 -10.78
C GLU A 182 6.67 16.45 -9.30
N ALA A 183 5.78 17.06 -8.52
CA ALA A 183 5.98 17.25 -7.08
C ALA A 183 6.12 15.91 -6.33
N ILE A 184 5.31 14.91 -6.66
CA ILE A 184 5.41 13.56 -6.08
C ILE A 184 6.78 12.95 -6.39
N LEU A 185 7.24 13.00 -7.63
CA LEU A 185 8.54 12.43 -8.03
C LEU A 185 9.71 13.13 -7.33
N MET A 186 9.67 14.46 -7.19
CA MET A 186 10.68 15.23 -6.46
C MET A 186 10.78 14.84 -4.97
N ILE A 187 9.69 14.36 -4.37
CA ILE A 187 9.71 13.83 -3.00
C ILE A 187 10.12 12.36 -2.99
N GLN A 188 9.54 11.55 -3.87
CA GLN A 188 9.62 10.10 -3.83
C GLN A 188 11.01 9.57 -4.23
N GLU A 189 11.65 10.14 -5.25
CA GLU A 189 12.98 9.71 -5.71
C GLU A 189 14.04 9.78 -4.60
N PRO A 190 14.32 10.95 -3.99
CA PRO A 190 15.32 11.05 -2.92
C PRO A 190 14.90 10.28 -1.66
N LEU A 191 13.59 10.16 -1.39
CA LEU A 191 13.08 9.33 -0.29
C LEU A 191 13.46 7.87 -0.48
N LEU A 192 13.25 7.31 -1.68
CA LEU A 192 13.59 5.92 -1.99
C LEU A 192 15.09 5.70 -1.97
N GLU A 193 15.89 6.62 -2.50
CA GLU A 193 17.36 6.57 -2.39
C GLU A 193 17.80 6.52 -0.91
N MET A 194 17.19 7.33 -0.05
CA MET A 194 17.45 7.35 1.39
C MET A 194 17.00 6.06 2.08
N LEU A 195 15.88 5.48 1.64
CA LEU A 195 15.37 4.22 2.18
C LEU A 195 16.24 3.02 1.80
N GLN A 196 16.86 3.05 0.63
CA GLN A 196 17.72 1.98 0.10
C GLN A 196 19.19 2.09 0.55
N SER A 197 19.60 3.21 1.12
CA SER A 197 20.98 3.44 1.59
C SER A 197 21.26 2.67 2.90
N PRO A 198 22.14 1.64 2.90
CA PRO A 198 22.41 0.81 4.07
C PRO A 198 22.90 1.63 5.27
N ASN A 199 23.68 2.69 5.00
CA ASN A 199 24.28 3.57 6.01
C ASN A 199 23.26 4.47 6.70
N ILE A 200 22.11 4.73 6.07
CA ILE A 200 21.00 5.45 6.70
C ILE A 200 20.09 4.46 7.40
N VAL A 201 20.01 3.19 6.94
CA VAL A 201 19.14 2.12 7.45
C VAL A 201 19.64 1.45 8.73
N GLU A 202 20.93 1.18 8.86
CA GLU A 202 21.45 0.46 10.02
C GLU A 202 21.40 1.27 11.33
N ASP A 203 21.25 2.59 11.25
CA ASP A 203 20.98 3.49 12.39
C ASP A 203 19.45 3.63 12.67
N LYS A 204 18.57 3.05 11.83
CA LYS A 204 17.10 3.30 11.81
C LYS A 204 16.30 2.70 12.96
N SER A 205 16.81 1.75 13.74
CA SER A 205 15.96 1.23 14.80
C SER A 205 15.70 2.25 15.92
N GLU A 206 16.42 3.39 15.95
CA GLU A 206 16.31 4.37 17.04
C GLU A 206 16.26 5.87 16.67
N ASP A 207 16.54 6.31 15.42
CA ASP A 207 16.48 7.76 15.10
C ASP A 207 15.06 8.26 14.77
N GLU A 208 14.45 8.95 15.74
CA GLU A 208 13.14 9.59 15.68
C GLU A 208 12.97 10.53 14.47
N PHE A 209 14.05 11.15 13.98
CA PHE A 209 13.98 12.04 12.81
C PHE A 209 13.66 11.28 11.53
N SER A 210 14.35 10.18 11.27
CA SER A 210 14.17 9.37 10.07
C SER A 210 12.72 8.90 9.92
N ILE A 211 12.13 8.35 10.99
CA ILE A 211 10.75 7.85 11.01
C ILE A 211 9.76 8.98 10.70
N LYS A 212 9.96 10.17 11.29
CA LYS A 212 9.07 11.32 11.08
C LYS A 212 9.19 11.89 9.67
N VAL A 213 10.41 11.97 9.13
CA VAL A 213 10.66 12.42 7.76
C VAL A 213 9.96 11.49 6.77
N VAL A 214 10.17 10.18 6.87
CA VAL A 214 9.55 9.23 5.92
C VAL A 214 8.02 9.28 6.03
N ARG A 215 7.45 9.26 7.25
CA ARG A 215 5.99 9.37 7.44
C ARG A 215 5.41 10.68 6.91
N GLY A 216 6.07 11.80 7.15
CA GLY A 216 5.64 13.10 6.64
C GLY A 216 5.68 13.16 5.12
N SER A 217 6.71 12.56 4.51
CA SER A 217 6.89 12.50 3.06
C SER A 217 5.81 11.64 2.40
N HIS A 218 5.54 10.46 2.97
CA HIS A 218 4.45 9.59 2.55
C HIS A 218 3.08 10.29 2.64
N THR A 219 2.84 10.99 3.76
CA THR A 219 1.59 11.73 3.97
C THR A 219 1.42 12.85 2.95
N ALA A 220 2.50 13.58 2.63
CA ALA A 220 2.49 14.60 1.60
C ALA A 220 2.16 14.03 0.21
N VAL A 221 2.80 12.93 -0.19
CA VAL A 221 2.52 12.23 -1.45
C VAL A 221 1.05 11.80 -1.52
N LYS A 222 0.50 11.24 -0.43
CA LYS A 222 -0.92 10.89 -0.35
C LYS A 222 -1.83 12.11 -0.57
N TYR A 223 -1.55 13.23 0.08
CA TYR A 223 -2.34 14.45 -0.11
C TYR A 223 -2.24 15.01 -1.54
N LEU A 224 -1.08 14.93 -2.19
CA LEU A 224 -0.94 15.29 -3.61
C LEU A 224 -1.78 14.37 -4.51
N MET A 225 -1.78 13.06 -4.23
CA MET A 225 -2.64 12.10 -4.94
C MET A 225 -4.15 12.37 -4.75
N GLU A 226 -4.53 12.90 -3.58
CA GLU A 226 -5.90 13.26 -3.22
C GLU A 226 -6.32 14.67 -3.69
N LYS A 227 -5.44 15.42 -4.38
CA LYS A 227 -5.68 16.84 -4.78
C LYS A 227 -5.91 17.76 -3.59
N ARG A 228 -5.14 17.55 -2.53
CA ARG A 228 -5.17 18.34 -1.29
C ARG A 228 -3.85 19.10 -1.14
N GLU A 229 -3.57 20.01 -2.08
CA GLU A 229 -2.24 20.64 -2.17
C GLU A 229 -1.88 21.46 -0.92
N SER A 230 -2.87 22.08 -0.27
CA SER A 230 -2.65 22.86 0.96
C SER A 230 -2.18 21.98 2.13
N GLU A 231 -2.76 20.80 2.30
CA GLU A 231 -2.32 19.83 3.31
C GLU A 231 -0.99 19.19 2.94
N ALA A 232 -0.78 18.87 1.66
CA ALA A 232 0.52 18.40 1.16
C ALA A 232 1.64 19.41 1.49
N LYS A 233 1.44 20.69 1.15
CA LYS A 233 2.40 21.77 1.43
C LYS A 233 2.69 21.90 2.93
N ARG A 234 1.67 21.77 3.78
CA ARG A 234 1.86 21.80 5.24
C ARG A 234 2.77 20.66 5.70
N GLU A 235 2.55 19.45 5.20
CA GLU A 235 3.39 18.30 5.57
C GLU A 235 4.80 18.41 5.01
N ILE A 236 4.96 18.90 3.79
CA ILE A 236 6.29 19.14 3.18
C ILE A 236 7.07 20.18 4.00
N LEU A 237 6.43 21.27 4.44
CA LEU A 237 7.05 22.24 5.36
C LEU A 237 7.39 21.65 6.74
N ASN A 238 6.68 20.62 7.19
CA ASN A 238 7.05 19.90 8.41
C ASN A 238 8.28 19.01 8.15
N VAL A 239 8.30 18.29 7.03
CA VAL A 239 9.43 17.45 6.59
C VAL A 239 10.69 18.31 6.41
N GLU A 240 10.58 19.46 5.74
CA GLU A 240 11.67 20.42 5.54
C GLU A 240 12.33 20.81 6.88
N ARG A 241 11.52 21.18 7.87
CA ARG A 241 11.99 21.54 9.22
C ARG A 241 12.61 20.36 9.98
N LEU A 242 12.13 19.14 9.74
CA LEU A 242 12.72 17.94 10.33
C LEU A 242 14.08 17.63 9.72
N LEU A 243 14.18 17.73 8.38
CA LEU A 243 15.43 17.55 7.64
C LEU A 243 16.48 18.59 8.03
N GLU A 244 16.10 19.87 8.16
CA GLU A 244 16.99 20.94 8.62
C GLU A 244 17.59 20.62 10.00
N ARG A 245 16.74 20.25 10.96
CA ARG A 245 17.19 19.85 12.31
C ARG A 245 18.06 18.60 12.29
N TRP A 246 17.75 17.64 11.42
CA TRP A 246 18.53 16.43 11.29
C TRP A 246 19.94 16.73 10.76
N LEU A 247 20.05 17.60 9.74
CA LEU A 247 21.32 18.07 9.19
C LEU A 247 22.16 18.87 10.21
N GLU A 248 21.53 19.68 11.06
CA GLU A 248 22.20 20.41 12.13
C GLU A 248 22.86 19.46 13.16
N ASN A 249 22.20 18.33 13.44
CA ASN A 249 22.65 17.36 14.43
C ASN A 249 23.68 16.36 13.91
N MET A 250 23.85 16.24 12.58
CA MET A 250 24.65 15.17 11.96
C MET A 250 26.16 15.42 11.94
N GLY A 251 26.64 16.66 12.10
CA GLY A 251 28.09 16.94 11.99
C GLY A 251 28.67 16.56 10.61
N ASP A 252 29.89 16.00 10.56
CA ASP A 252 30.56 15.51 9.33
C ASP A 252 30.21 14.03 9.03
N ASP A 253 28.93 13.68 9.10
CA ASP A 253 28.47 12.31 8.80
C ASP A 253 28.57 11.99 7.30
N VAL A 254 28.91 10.74 6.97
CA VAL A 254 29.03 10.27 5.58
C VAL A 254 27.71 10.35 4.81
N ASN A 255 26.58 10.34 5.51
CA ASN A 255 25.24 10.44 4.95
C ASN A 255 24.78 11.89 4.73
N ARG A 256 25.50 12.89 5.25
CA ARG A 256 25.14 14.30 5.15
C ARG A 256 24.86 14.77 3.71
N PRO A 257 25.70 14.47 2.69
CA PRO A 257 25.44 14.93 1.33
C PRO A 257 24.14 14.36 0.74
N GLN A 258 23.79 13.12 1.09
CA GLN A 258 22.54 12.50 0.64
C GLN A 258 21.34 13.20 1.27
N LEU A 259 21.39 13.50 2.57
CA LEU A 259 20.30 14.21 3.23
C LEU A 259 20.20 15.68 2.80
N GLU A 260 21.31 16.35 2.51
CA GLU A 260 21.32 17.71 1.92
C GLU A 260 20.64 17.72 0.55
N GLY A 261 20.93 16.72 -0.31
CA GLY A 261 20.24 16.55 -1.58
C GLY A 261 18.73 16.36 -1.39
N TYR A 262 18.32 15.56 -0.41
CA TYR A 262 16.90 15.39 -0.12
C TYR A 262 16.24 16.69 0.39
N TYR A 263 16.90 17.39 1.30
CA TYR A 263 16.44 18.67 1.82
C TYR A 263 16.20 19.71 0.71
N GLU A 264 17.14 19.85 -0.24
CA GLU A 264 16.98 20.81 -1.34
C GLU A 264 15.81 20.45 -2.27
N ASN A 265 15.56 19.15 -2.52
CA ASN A 265 14.38 18.72 -3.29
C ASN A 265 13.08 19.04 -2.54
N VAL A 266 12.98 18.72 -1.25
CA VAL A 266 11.79 19.03 -0.42
C VAL A 266 11.52 20.53 -0.38
N LYS A 267 12.56 21.34 -0.23
CA LYS A 267 12.49 22.80 -0.23
C LYS A 267 12.05 23.37 -1.58
N MET A 268 12.50 22.78 -2.68
CA MET A 268 12.03 23.14 -4.01
C MET A 268 10.52 22.90 -4.13
N VAL A 269 10.04 21.73 -3.72
CA VAL A 269 8.60 21.41 -3.74
C VAL A 269 7.78 22.33 -2.81
N SER A 270 8.29 22.65 -1.61
CA SER A 270 7.59 23.54 -0.68
C SER A 270 7.42 24.97 -1.25
N SER A 271 8.34 25.39 -2.12
CA SER A 271 8.33 26.69 -2.79
C SER A 271 7.44 26.75 -4.04
N THR A 272 7.15 25.62 -4.68
CA THR A 272 6.37 25.54 -5.92
C THR A 272 4.90 25.21 -5.69
N LEU A 273 4.56 24.50 -4.61
CA LEU A 273 3.17 24.22 -4.28
C LEU A 273 2.42 25.51 -3.87
N PRO A 274 1.14 25.67 -4.28
CA PRO A 274 0.33 26.86 -3.99
C PRO A 274 0.10 27.07 -2.48
#